data_AF-A0A2W5KT83-F1
#
_entry.id   AF-A0A2W5KT83-F1
#
_cell.length_a   1.000
_cell.length_b   1.000
_cell.length_c   1.000
_cell.angle_alpha   90.00
_cell.angle_beta   90.00
_cell.angle_gamma   90.00
#
_symmetry.space_group_name_H-M   'P 1'
#
loop_
_entity.id
_entity.type
_entity.pdbx_description
1 polymer ?
#
loop_
_entity_poly.entity_id
_entity_poly.type
_entity_poly.pdbx_seq_one_letter_code
_entity_poly.pdbx_strand_id
1 'polypeptide(L)' 'VALTRHMLWRMLGAPHPMSAHRWDSRAIFSRGRSPDAAEGVTSFLEKRAPNFTASVADDYPSFAEFEDAPPYA' A
#
# COMPACT_ATOMS: atom_id res chain seq x y z
N VAL A 1 -4.49 -4.99 1.72
CA VAL A 1 -5.13 -5.40 0.44
C VAL A 1 -5.30 -4.24 -0.54
N ALA A 2 -5.89 -3.11 -0.13
CA ALA A 2 -6.20 -2.00 -1.05
C ALA A 2 -5.00 -1.48 -1.86
N LEU A 3 -3.85 -1.23 -1.21
CA LEU A 3 -2.62 -0.77 -1.88
C LEU A 3 -2.13 -1.75 -2.94
N THR A 4 -2.01 -3.04 -2.60
CA THR A 4 -1.59 -4.08 -3.53
C THR A 4 -2.51 -4.14 -4.75
N ARG A 5 -3.83 -4.10 -4.55
CA ARG A 5 -4.80 -4.09 -5.65
C ARG A 5 -4.65 -2.86 -6.53
N HIS A 6 -4.47 -1.68 -5.93
CA HIS A 6 -4.26 -0.44 -6.67
C HIS A 6 -2.99 -0.51 -7.53
N MET A 7 -1.88 -0.97 -6.95
CA MET A 7 -0.62 -1.14 -7.66
C MET A 7 -0.72 -2.15 -8.80
N LEU A 8 -1.35 -3.30 -8.59
CA LEU A 8 -1.53 -4.31 -9.64
C LEU A 8 -2.26 -3.71 -10.84
N TRP A 9 -3.35 -2.96 -10.63
CA TRP A 9 -4.10 -2.35 -11.73
C TRP A 9 -3.35 -1.24 -12.45
N ARG A 10 -2.71 -0.33 -11.71
CA ARG A 10 -2.04 0.83 -12.31
C ARG A 10 -0.72 0.45 -12.97
N MET A 11 -0.01 -0.52 -12.42
CA MET A 11 1.32 -0.89 -12.89
C MET A 11 1.32 -2.01 -13.94
N LEU A 12 0.19 -2.70 -14.16
CA LEU A 12 0.08 -3.72 -15.21
C LEU A 12 0.39 -3.15 -16.60
N GLY A 13 0.03 -1.90 -16.86
CA GLY A 13 0.31 -1.18 -18.10
C GLY A 13 1.49 -0.20 -18.00
N ALA A 14 2.29 -0.24 -16.93
CA ALA A 14 3.39 0.70 -16.78
C ALA A 14 4.48 0.45 -17.85
N PRO A 15 5.10 1.51 -18.40
CA PRO A 15 6.08 1.38 -19.49
C PRO A 15 7.40 0.73 -19.04
N HIS A 16 7.70 0.74 -17.74
CA HIS A 16 8.92 0.18 -17.18
C HIS A 16 8.72 -0.22 -15.70
N PRO A 17 9.30 -1.34 -15.22
CA PRO A 17 9.13 -1.82 -13.83
C PRO A 17 9.61 -0.82 -12.77
N MET A 18 10.51 0.10 -13.11
CA MET A 18 10.95 1.17 -12.21
C MET A 18 9.78 2.03 -11.69
N SER A 19 8.71 2.19 -12.48
CA SER A 19 7.51 2.89 -12.03
C SER A 19 6.86 2.17 -10.85
N ALA A 20 6.69 0.85 -10.96
CA ALA A 20 6.17 0.02 -9.88
C ALA A 20 7.10 0.02 -8.66
N HIS A 21 8.42 -0.07 -8.89
CA HIS A 21 9.40 -0.08 -7.81
C HIS A 21 9.38 1.22 -6.97
N ARG A 22 9.25 2.39 -7.61
CA ARG A 22 9.15 3.68 -6.91
C ARG A 22 7.89 3.77 -6.04
N TRP A 23 6.76 3.30 -6.58
CA TRP A 23 5.51 3.19 -5.82
C TRP A 23 5.66 2.28 -4.61
N ASP A 24 6.13 1.05 -4.85
CA ASP A 24 6.20 0.02 -3.81
C ASP A 24 7.16 0.44 -2.69
N SER A 25 8.30 1.05 -3.05
CA SER A 25 9.27 1.58 -2.08
C SER A 25 8.65 2.58 -1.12
N ARG A 26 7.77 3.48 -1.61
CA ARG A 26 7.07 4.43 -0.73
C ARG A 26 5.93 3.78 0.05
N ALA A 27 5.20 2.86 -0.59
CA ALA A 27 4.13 2.11 0.06
C ALA A 27 4.68 1.30 1.24
N ILE A 28 5.78 0.56 1.07
CA ILE A 28 6.37 -0.25 2.14
C ILE A 28 7.00 0.61 3.24
N PHE A 29 7.60 1.76 2.88
CA PHE A 29 8.10 2.72 3.87
C PHE A 29 6.98 3.24 4.77
N SER A 30 5.83 3.60 4.19
CA SER A 30 4.65 4.02 4.94
C SER A 30 4.07 2.88 5.78
N ARG A 31 3.82 1.71 5.17
CA ARG A 31 3.17 0.58 5.84
C ARG A 31 4.03 -0.05 6.94
N GLY A 32 5.35 -0.06 6.79
CA GLY A 32 6.26 -0.54 7.84
C GLY A 32 6.19 0.27 9.15
N ARG A 33 5.68 1.51 9.09
CA ARG A 33 5.51 2.40 10.25
C ARG A 33 4.07 2.43 10.77
N SER A 34 3.18 1.65 10.18
CA SER A 34 1.76 1.61 10.57
C SER A 34 1.52 0.73 11.81
N PRO A 35 0.45 1.00 12.60
CA PRO A 35 0.07 0.14 13.72
C PRO A 35 -0.15 -1.32 13.30
N ASP A 36 -0.68 -1.56 12.10
CA ASP A 36 -0.89 -2.91 11.57
C ASP A 36 0.40 -3.71 11.42
N ALA A 37 1.53 -3.06 11.14
CA ALA A 37 2.81 -3.76 11.05
C ALA A 37 3.24 -4.28 12.42
N ALA A 38 3.10 -3.46 13.47
CA ALA A 38 3.36 -3.88 14.84
C ALA A 38 2.39 -4.98 15.28
N GLU A 39 1.09 -4.80 15.02
CA GLU A 39 0.05 -5.77 15.35
C GLU A 39 0.27 -7.12 14.69
N GLY A 40 0.63 -7.16 13.41
CA GLY A 40 0.90 -8.42 12.71
C GLY A 40 2.08 -9.20 13.31
N VAL A 41 3.13 -8.50 13.75
CA VAL A 41 4.27 -9.12 14.46
C VAL A 41 3.83 -9.60 15.84
N THR A 42 3.16 -8.75 16.62
CA THR A 42 2.70 -9.07 17.97
C THR A 42 1.75 -10.26 17.97
N SER A 43 0.73 -10.27 17.10
CA SER A 43 -0.25 -11.36 17.03
C SER A 43 0.40 -12.69 16.62
N PHE A 44 1.40 -12.65 15.75
CA PHE A 44 2.18 -13.82 15.36
C PHE A 44 2.93 -14.40 16.56
N LEU A 45 3.65 -13.56 17.32
CA LEU A 45 4.40 -13.98 18.50
C LEU A 45 3.46 -14.52 19.60
N GLU A 46 2.30 -13.91 19.77
CA GLU A 46 1.27 -14.30 20.74
C GLU A 46 0.39 -15.48 20.27
N LYS A 47 0.56 -15.96 19.02
CA LYS A 47 -0.23 -17.03 18.39
C LYS A 47 -1.74 -16.79 18.40
N ARG A 48 -2.15 -15.53 18.21
CA ARG A 48 -3.56 -15.14 18.12
C ARG A 48 -3.89 -14.58 16.73
N ALA A 49 -5.18 -14.46 16.44
CA ALA A 49 -5.62 -13.72 15.26
C ALA A 49 -5.22 -12.23 15.38
N PRO A 50 -4.71 -11.60 14.30
CA PRO A 50 -4.46 -10.16 14.28
C PRO A 50 -5.78 -9.39 14.25
N ASN A 51 -5.77 -8.20 14.87
CA ASN A 51 -6.81 -7.19 14.76
C ASN A 51 -6.26 -5.94 14.06
N PHE A 52 -6.26 -5.94 12.73
CA PHE A 52 -5.85 -4.78 11.93
C PHE A 52 -6.92 -3.70 11.99
N THR A 53 -6.57 -2.55 12.53
CA THR A 53 -7.50 -1.43 12.74
C THR A 53 -7.35 -0.32 11.72
N ALA A 54 -6.28 -0.33 10.91
CA ALA A 54 -6.10 0.70 9.90
C ALA A 54 -7.22 0.63 8.85
N SER A 55 -7.74 1.80 8.49
CA SER A 55 -8.86 1.95 7.57
C SER A 55 -8.36 2.42 6.20
N VAL A 56 -9.07 2.05 5.13
CA VAL A 56 -8.75 2.58 3.79
C VAL A 56 -9.16 4.04 3.66
N ALA A 57 -10.15 4.50 4.42
CA ALA A 57 -10.60 5.89 4.36
C ALA A 57 -9.59 6.84 5.02
N ASP A 58 -8.97 6.39 6.12
CA ASP A 58 -8.20 7.26 7.01
C ASP A 58 -6.68 7.02 6.92
N ASP A 59 -6.25 5.78 6.63
CA ASP A 59 -4.85 5.36 6.71
C ASP A 59 -4.25 4.97 5.36
N TYR A 60 -4.92 5.30 4.26
CA TYR A 60 -4.39 5.06 2.93
C TYR A 60 -3.32 6.10 2.56
N PRO A 61 -2.08 5.70 2.27
CA PRO A 61 -1.05 6.65 1.89
C PRO A 61 -1.33 7.18 0.48
N SER A 62 -1.70 8.47 0.40
CA SER A 62 -1.85 9.16 -0.87
C SER A 62 -0.52 9.79 -1.29
N PHE A 63 -0.15 9.58 -2.54
CA PHE A 63 1.03 10.18 -3.14
C PHE A 63 0.60 10.93 -4.40
N ALA A 64 0.82 12.24 -4.46
CA ALA A 64 0.29 13.07 -5.56
C ALA A 64 0.78 12.61 -6.95
N GLU A 65 2.02 12.15 -7.05
CA GLU A 65 2.65 11.66 -8.30
C GLU A 65 1.97 10.41 -8.90
N PHE A 66 1.09 9.77 -8.13
CA PHE A 66 0.60 8.42 -8.34
C PHE A 66 -0.92 8.39 -8.60
N GLU A 67 -1.63 9.42 -8.15
CA GLU A 67 -3.05 9.63 -8.36
C GLU A 67 -3.39 10.28 -9.71
N ASP A 68 -2.38 10.66 -10.51
CA ASP A 68 -2.61 11.38 -11.77
C ASP A 68 -3.21 10.45 -12.84
N ALA A 69 -4.45 10.72 -13.23
CA ALA A 69 -5.18 9.95 -14.23
C ALA A 69 -5.09 10.65 -15.59
N PRO A 70 -4.87 9.91 -16.70
CA PRO A 70 -4.89 10.53 -18.02
C PRO A 70 -6.28 11.14 -18.30
N PRO A 71 -6.33 12.26 -19.05
CA PRO A 71 -7.60 12.89 -19.40
C PRO A 71 -8.46 11.94 -20.25
N TYR A 72 -9.78 12.11 -20.18
CA TYR A 72 -10.69 11.45 -21.11
C TYR A 72 -10.44 12.00 -22.52
N ALA A 73 -10.42 11.12 -23.51
CA ALA A 73 -10.27 11.49 -24.92
C ALA A 73 -11.59 11.93 -25.55
#